data_AF-Q00786-F1
#
_entry.id   AF-Q00786-F1
#
_cell.length_a   1.000
_cell.length_b   1.000
_cell.length_c   1.000
_cell.angle_alpha   90.00
_cell.angle_beta   90.00
_cell.angle_gamma   90.00
#
_symmetry.space_group_name_H-M   'P 1'
#
loop_
_entity.id
_entity.type
_entity.pdbx_description
1 polymer ?
#
loop_
_entity_poly.entity_id
_entity_poly.type
_entity_poly.pdbx_seq_one_letter_code
_entity_poly.pdbx_strand_id
1 'polypeptide(L)'
;MFDYDGTLTPIVKDPQSAIPSDRVLRTLKTLAADPRNAVWIISGRDQAFLDEWMGHIPELGLSAEHGCFIRMPRSDNWQNLAETTDMGWQKEVMEIYQHFTERTQGSFIERKKVALTWHYRRADPEYGAFQARECRKQLEEHVSKTWDVEVMAGKANLEVRPRFVNKGFIATRLVQAYEDGKVPEFILCSGDDFTDEGMLFPFLATPKLRHELLLTYLRYVPCLEEI
;
A
#
# COMPACT_ATOMS: atom_id res chain seq x y z
N MET A 1 -7.82 -3.82 -10.25
CA MET A 1 -7.16 -3.57 -8.97
C MET A 1 -6.12 -2.50 -9.20
N PHE A 2 -6.24 -1.37 -8.51
CA PHE A 2 -5.42 -0.19 -8.76
C PHE A 2 -4.70 0.21 -7.49
N ASP A 3 -3.39 0.44 -7.58
CA ASP A 3 -2.71 1.25 -6.59
C ASP A 3 -3.14 2.72 -6.70
N TYR A 4 -2.88 3.50 -5.67
CA TYR A 4 -3.26 4.89 -5.58
C TYR A 4 -2.12 5.85 -5.93
N ASP A 5 -1.12 5.97 -5.05
CA ASP A 5 0.02 6.87 -5.22
C ASP A 5 0.87 6.43 -6.40
N GLY A 6 1.37 7.37 -7.21
CA GLY A 6 2.17 7.06 -8.40
C GLY A 6 1.42 6.38 -9.56
N THR A 7 0.22 5.85 -9.30
CA THR A 7 -0.60 5.11 -10.27
C THR A 7 -1.84 5.91 -10.70
N LEU A 8 -2.75 6.21 -9.76
CA LEU A 8 -3.96 7.01 -10.02
C LEU A 8 -3.72 8.51 -9.79
N THR A 9 -2.76 8.85 -8.95
CA THR A 9 -2.31 10.23 -8.69
C THR A 9 -0.80 10.33 -8.87
N PRO A 10 -0.27 11.46 -9.39
CA PRO A 10 1.17 11.66 -9.44
C PRO A 10 1.80 11.66 -8.04
N ILE A 11 3.08 11.32 -7.99
CA ILE A 11 3.88 11.38 -6.77
C ILE A 11 4.15 12.84 -6.43
N VAL A 12 3.75 13.25 -5.23
CA VAL A 12 3.90 14.61 -4.71
C VAL A 12 4.82 14.65 -3.49
N LYS A 13 5.42 15.83 -3.24
CA LYS A 13 6.34 16.03 -2.10
C LYS A 13 5.64 15.91 -0.75
N ASP A 14 4.42 16.42 -0.65
CA ASP A 14 3.56 16.30 0.52
C ASP A 14 2.52 15.19 0.29
N PRO A 15 2.56 14.08 1.03
CA PRO A 15 1.61 12.99 0.86
C PRO A 15 0.15 13.42 0.97
N GLN A 16 -0.20 14.39 1.82
CA GLN A 16 -1.60 14.83 1.95
C GLN A 16 -2.11 15.56 0.70
N SER A 17 -1.21 16.10 -0.12
CA SER A 17 -1.53 16.79 -1.36
C SER A 17 -1.75 15.84 -2.55
N ALA A 18 -1.68 14.51 -2.36
CA ALA A 18 -1.87 13.52 -3.42
C ALA A 18 -3.37 13.30 -3.71
N ILE A 19 -4.04 14.36 -4.16
CA ILE A 19 -5.50 14.43 -4.32
C ILE A 19 -5.90 13.86 -5.69
N PRO A 20 -6.93 13.01 -5.81
CA PRO A 20 -7.32 12.45 -7.09
C PRO A 20 -8.04 13.52 -7.92
N SER A 21 -7.69 13.62 -9.20
CA SER A 21 -8.39 14.56 -10.11
C SER A 21 -9.84 14.13 -10.34
N ASP A 22 -10.71 15.08 -10.68
CA ASP A 22 -12.10 14.78 -11.05
C ASP A 22 -12.22 13.76 -12.17
N ARG A 23 -11.26 13.75 -13.10
CA ARG A 23 -11.22 12.77 -14.19
C ARG A 23 -11.05 11.36 -13.66
N VAL A 24 -10.14 11.16 -12.69
CA VAL A 24 -9.90 9.87 -12.04
C VAL A 24 -11.16 9.43 -11.30
N LEU A 25 -11.74 10.30 -10.47
CA LEU A 25 -12.95 9.99 -9.71
C LEU A 25 -14.13 9.61 -10.60
N ARG A 26 -14.40 10.40 -11.67
CA ARG A 26 -15.45 10.08 -12.65
C ARG A 26 -15.20 8.75 -13.36
N THR A 27 -13.94 8.47 -13.70
CA THR A 27 -13.57 7.22 -14.38
C THR A 27 -13.80 6.02 -13.47
N LEU A 28 -13.31 6.08 -12.22
CA LEU A 28 -13.52 5.03 -11.23
C LEU A 28 -15.01 4.80 -10.96
N LYS A 29 -15.79 5.88 -10.79
CA LYS A 29 -17.24 5.80 -10.60
C LYS A 29 -17.94 5.15 -11.79
N THR A 30 -17.55 5.51 -13.01
CA THR A 30 -18.13 4.93 -14.24
C THR A 30 -17.79 3.45 -14.36
N LEU A 31 -16.53 3.07 -14.09
CA LEU A 31 -16.11 1.67 -14.11
C LEU A 31 -16.83 0.84 -13.05
N ALA A 32 -16.95 1.37 -11.83
CA ALA A 32 -17.58 0.66 -10.71
C ALA A 32 -19.12 0.58 -10.82
N ALA A 33 -19.74 1.46 -11.61
CA ALA A 33 -21.18 1.43 -11.85
C ALA A 33 -21.64 0.24 -12.72
N ASP A 34 -20.75 -0.35 -13.53
CA ASP A 34 -21.08 -1.56 -14.29
C ASP A 34 -21.08 -2.78 -13.33
N PRO A 35 -22.20 -3.49 -13.16
CA PRO A 35 -22.29 -4.62 -12.24
C PRO A 35 -21.39 -5.81 -12.63
N ARG A 36 -20.83 -5.82 -13.84
CA ARG A 36 -19.85 -6.83 -14.29
C ARG A 36 -18.45 -6.54 -13.75
N ASN A 37 -18.20 -5.34 -13.23
CA ASN A 37 -16.89 -4.92 -12.77
C ASN A 37 -16.80 -4.98 -11.24
N ALA A 38 -15.71 -5.58 -10.75
CA ALA A 38 -15.29 -5.44 -9.36
C ALA A 38 -14.07 -4.52 -9.30
N VAL A 39 -14.28 -3.26 -8.92
CA VAL A 39 -13.22 -2.24 -8.89
C VAL A 39 -12.67 -2.09 -7.47
N TRP A 40 -11.36 -2.20 -7.33
CA TRP A 40 -10.66 -2.19 -6.05
C TRP A 40 -9.49 -1.22 -6.07
N ILE A 41 -9.39 -0.41 -5.02
CA ILE A 41 -8.23 0.43 -4.70
C ILE A 41 -7.44 -0.25 -3.59
N ILE A 42 -6.17 -0.58 -3.86
CA ILE A 42 -5.29 -1.28 -2.92
C ILE A 42 -4.08 -0.39 -2.65
N SER A 43 -4.06 0.29 -1.51
CA SER A 43 -3.12 1.37 -1.23
C SER A 43 -2.38 1.20 0.10
N GLY A 44 -1.24 1.85 0.23
CA GLY A 44 -0.51 2.06 1.49
C GLY A 44 -1.09 3.16 2.38
N ARG A 45 -2.06 3.93 1.87
CA ARG A 45 -2.77 4.99 2.60
C ARG A 45 -3.63 4.43 3.72
N ASP A 46 -3.85 5.25 4.75
CA ASP A 46 -4.75 4.90 5.85
C ASP A 46 -6.23 4.93 5.42
N GLN A 47 -7.10 4.44 6.30
CA GLN A 47 -8.54 4.37 6.05
C GLN A 47 -9.18 5.77 5.92
N ALA A 48 -8.73 6.74 6.74
CA ALA A 48 -9.33 8.06 6.78
C ALA A 48 -9.12 8.81 5.47
N PHE A 49 -7.91 8.73 4.92
CA PHE A 49 -7.57 9.29 3.61
C PHE A 49 -8.40 8.65 2.49
N LEU A 50 -8.52 7.31 2.47
CA LEU A 50 -9.29 6.63 1.44
C LEU A 50 -10.80 6.91 1.55
N ASP A 51 -11.33 7.01 2.77
CA ASP A 51 -12.72 7.37 3.00
C ASP A 51 -13.03 8.82 2.57
N GLU A 52 -12.13 9.76 2.87
CA GLU A 52 -12.27 11.16 2.47
C GLU A 52 -12.38 11.31 0.95
N TRP A 53 -11.47 10.68 0.20
CA TRP A 53 -11.37 10.90 -1.25
C TRP A 53 -12.21 9.95 -2.10
N MET A 54 -12.49 8.74 -1.62
CA MET A 54 -13.13 7.68 -2.41
C MET A 54 -14.27 6.96 -1.67
N GLY A 55 -14.47 7.24 -0.37
CA GLY A 55 -15.51 6.61 0.43
C GLY A 55 -16.93 6.83 -0.10
N HIS A 56 -17.15 7.98 -0.76
CA HIS A 56 -18.43 8.37 -1.35
C HIS A 56 -18.84 7.56 -2.60
N ILE A 57 -17.98 6.66 -3.12
CA ILE A 57 -18.30 5.75 -4.22
C ILE A 57 -18.58 4.36 -3.62
N PRO A 58 -19.85 3.98 -3.41
CA PRO A 58 -20.17 2.77 -2.66
C PRO A 58 -19.78 1.50 -3.41
N GLU A 59 -19.71 1.50 -4.74
CA GLU A 59 -19.30 0.33 -5.52
C GLU A 59 -17.80 -0.02 -5.42
N LEU A 60 -16.97 0.87 -4.88
CA LEU A 60 -15.54 0.60 -4.73
C LEU A 60 -15.24 -0.28 -3.52
N GLY A 61 -14.43 -1.31 -3.75
CA GLY A 61 -13.70 -1.98 -2.68
C GLY A 61 -12.43 -1.20 -2.35
N LEU A 62 -12.17 -1.00 -1.06
CA LEU A 62 -10.97 -0.28 -0.60
C LEU A 62 -10.11 -1.18 0.27
N SER A 63 -8.80 -1.08 0.11
CA SER A 63 -7.81 -1.75 0.95
C SER A 63 -6.77 -0.72 1.39
N ALA A 64 -6.63 -0.56 2.71
CA ALA A 64 -5.76 0.43 3.35
C ALA A 64 -4.55 -0.22 4.03
N GLU A 65 -3.54 0.59 4.31
CA GLU A 65 -2.30 0.18 4.99
C GLU A 65 -1.69 -1.09 4.38
N HIS A 66 -1.59 -1.11 3.05
CA HIS A 66 -1.07 -2.23 2.25
C HIS A 66 -1.81 -3.57 2.44
N GLY A 67 -3.08 -3.53 2.88
CA GLY A 67 -3.90 -4.71 3.07
C GLY A 67 -4.29 -5.00 4.52
N CYS A 68 -3.86 -4.18 5.49
CA CYS A 68 -4.24 -4.40 6.89
C CYS A 68 -5.73 -4.19 7.12
N PHE A 69 -6.35 -3.33 6.30
CA PHE A 69 -7.78 -3.10 6.38
C PHE A 69 -8.44 -3.27 5.02
N ILE A 70 -9.64 -3.82 5.02
CA ILE A 70 -10.47 -3.96 3.83
C ILE A 70 -11.87 -3.43 4.07
N ARG A 71 -12.39 -2.64 3.14
CA ARG A 71 -13.80 -2.23 3.07
C ARG A 71 -14.41 -2.84 1.83
N MET A 72 -15.40 -3.70 2.00
CA MET A 72 -16.08 -4.35 0.90
C MET A 72 -16.93 -3.33 0.12
N PRO A 73 -17.14 -3.53 -1.20
CA PRO A 73 -18.12 -2.76 -1.95
C PRO A 73 -19.48 -2.77 -1.24
N ARG A 74 -20.13 -1.61 -1.21
CA ARG A 74 -21.42 -1.33 -0.57
C ARG A 74 -21.42 -1.55 0.96
N SER A 75 -20.25 -1.52 1.60
CA SER A 75 -20.08 -1.54 3.06
C SER A 75 -19.45 -0.23 3.54
N ASP A 76 -19.92 0.28 4.66
CA ASP A 76 -19.29 1.41 5.36
C ASP A 76 -18.29 0.93 6.43
N ASN A 77 -18.29 -0.36 6.74
CA ASN A 77 -17.43 -0.94 7.77
C ASN A 77 -16.12 -1.47 7.18
N TRP A 78 -15.03 -1.06 7.80
CA TRP A 78 -13.70 -1.62 7.56
C TRP A 78 -13.45 -2.83 8.45
N GLN A 79 -12.89 -3.88 7.86
CA GLN A 79 -12.45 -5.09 8.55
C GLN A 79 -10.94 -5.02 8.74
N ASN A 80 -10.48 -5.28 9.98
CA ASN A 80 -9.06 -5.36 10.28
C ASN A 80 -8.56 -6.78 10.05
N LEU A 81 -7.79 -6.98 8.99
CA LEU A 81 -7.22 -8.29 8.64
C LEU A 81 -6.00 -8.65 9.50
N ALA A 82 -5.48 -7.71 10.27
CA ALA A 82 -4.39 -7.92 11.22
C ALA A 82 -4.87 -8.04 12.68
N GLU A 83 -6.18 -8.06 12.95
CA GLU A 83 -6.73 -8.05 14.32
C GLU A 83 -6.28 -9.23 15.18
N THR A 84 -6.06 -10.40 14.58
CA THR A 84 -5.60 -11.61 15.28
C THR A 84 -4.08 -11.63 15.50
N THR A 85 -3.35 -10.62 15.03
CA THR A 85 -1.88 -10.56 15.14
C THR A 85 -1.50 -9.92 16.46
N ASP A 86 -0.53 -10.52 17.13
CA ASP A 86 0.11 -9.88 18.29
C ASP A 86 0.84 -8.61 17.82
N MET A 87 0.35 -7.46 18.28
CA MET A 87 0.92 -6.14 17.96
C MET A 87 2.04 -5.73 18.93
N GLY A 88 2.57 -6.66 19.75
CA GLY A 88 3.70 -6.41 20.64
C GLY A 88 4.92 -5.80 19.93
N TRP A 89 5.13 -6.17 18.66
CA TRP A 89 6.16 -5.60 17.80
C TRP A 89 6.07 -4.08 17.65
N GLN A 90 4.87 -3.48 17.68
CA GLN A 90 4.71 -2.03 17.53
C GLN A 90 5.43 -1.28 18.65
N LYS A 91 5.44 -1.85 19.87
CA LYS A 91 6.13 -1.22 21.01
C LYS A 91 7.64 -1.21 20.80
N GLU A 92 8.22 -2.34 20.39
CA GLU A 92 9.66 -2.44 20.13
C GLU A 92 10.10 -1.54 18.97
N VAL A 93 9.32 -1.49 17.89
CA VAL A 93 9.58 -0.58 16.76
C VAL A 93 9.50 0.88 17.19
N MET A 94 8.50 1.25 17.99
CA MET A 94 8.36 2.62 18.50
C MET A 94 9.58 3.05 19.33
N GLU A 95 10.08 2.17 20.21
CA GLU A 95 11.27 2.46 21.02
C GLU A 95 12.50 2.72 20.13
N ILE A 96 12.71 1.88 19.10
CA ILE A 96 13.79 2.07 18.13
C ILE A 96 13.59 3.37 17.33
N TYR A 97 12.41 3.61 16.77
CA TYR A 97 12.13 4.83 16.02
C TYR A 97 12.28 6.10 16.86
N GLN A 98 11.91 6.07 18.13
CA GLN A 98 12.07 7.20 19.03
C GLN A 98 13.56 7.52 19.26
N HIS A 99 14.39 6.50 19.46
CA HIS A 99 15.84 6.64 19.52
C HIS A 99 16.42 7.33 18.28
N PHE A 100 16.01 6.93 17.06
CA PHE A 100 16.51 7.57 15.84
C PHE A 100 15.93 8.97 15.61
N THR A 101 14.69 9.21 16.02
CA THR A 101 14.02 10.51 15.89
C THR A 101 14.72 11.58 16.71
N GLU A 102 15.07 11.27 17.97
CA GLU A 102 15.79 12.20 18.87
C GLU A 102 17.16 12.65 18.32
N ARG A 103 17.79 11.81 17.48
CA ARG A 103 19.13 12.07 16.92
C ARG A 103 19.08 12.70 15.56
N THR A 104 17.93 12.68 14.88
CA THR A 104 17.82 13.05 13.47
C THR A 104 16.87 14.23 13.32
N GLN A 105 17.41 15.46 13.42
CA GLN A 105 16.63 16.69 13.32
C GLN A 105 15.80 16.72 12.04
N GLY A 106 14.51 17.02 12.16
CA GLY A 106 13.56 17.06 11.03
C GLY A 106 12.90 15.72 10.70
N SER A 107 13.35 14.61 11.29
CA SER A 107 12.63 13.33 11.21
C SER A 107 11.42 13.30 12.14
N PHE A 108 10.47 12.41 11.85
CA PHE A 108 9.30 12.18 12.70
C PHE A 108 8.74 10.78 12.51
N ILE A 109 7.94 10.33 13.47
CA ILE A 109 7.25 9.03 13.45
C ILE A 109 5.79 9.26 13.08
N GLU A 110 5.31 8.55 12.07
CA GLU A 110 3.90 8.42 11.73
C GLU A 110 3.40 7.07 12.27
N ARG A 111 2.42 7.13 13.17
CA ARG A 111 1.74 5.94 13.70
C ARG A 111 0.42 5.75 12.97
N LYS A 112 0.34 4.75 12.10
CA LYS A 112 -0.92 4.27 11.52
C LYS A 112 -1.56 3.26 12.47
N LYS A 113 -2.69 2.65 12.11
CA LYS A 113 -3.35 1.70 13.03
C LYS A 113 -2.56 0.41 13.16
N VAL A 114 -1.98 -0.09 12.06
CA VAL A 114 -1.16 -1.30 12.06
C VAL A 114 0.29 -0.95 11.74
N ALA A 115 0.56 -0.22 10.66
CA ALA A 115 1.93 0.09 10.28
C ALA A 115 2.54 1.26 11.09
N LEU A 116 3.86 1.26 11.22
CA LEU A 116 4.63 2.36 11.76
C LEU A 116 5.61 2.85 10.70
N THR A 117 5.66 4.16 10.47
CA THR A 117 6.54 4.75 9.46
C THR A 117 7.42 5.82 10.08
N TRP A 118 8.73 5.72 9.88
CA TRP A 118 9.68 6.77 10.25
C TRP A 118 10.09 7.56 9.02
N HIS A 119 9.82 8.87 9.04
CA HIS A 119 10.11 9.78 7.93
C HIS A 119 11.36 10.58 8.22
N TYR A 120 12.28 10.63 7.26
CA TYR A 120 13.52 11.41 7.37
C TYR A 120 13.72 12.37 6.19
N ARG A 121 12.69 12.61 5.37
CA ARG A 121 12.73 13.49 4.19
C ARG A 121 13.17 14.93 4.49
N ARG A 122 12.85 15.45 5.69
CA ARG A 122 13.18 16.82 6.12
C ARG A 122 14.50 16.91 6.89
N ALA A 123 15.17 15.78 7.12
CA ALA A 123 16.48 15.76 7.72
C ALA A 123 17.54 16.17 6.70
N ASP A 124 18.76 16.42 7.19
CA ASP A 124 19.92 16.51 6.31
C ASP A 124 20.01 15.24 5.41
N PRO A 125 20.21 15.36 4.08
CA PRO A 125 20.12 14.21 3.20
C PRO A 125 21.14 13.10 3.49
N GLU A 126 22.38 13.46 3.81
CA GLU A 126 23.45 12.50 4.06
C GLU A 126 23.28 11.86 5.43
N TYR A 127 23.03 12.68 6.46
CA TYR A 127 22.85 12.22 7.82
C TYR A 127 21.54 11.43 8.00
N GLY A 128 20.44 11.89 7.40
CA GLY A 128 19.16 11.19 7.40
C GLY A 128 19.24 9.81 6.73
N ALA A 129 19.93 9.72 5.58
CA ALA A 129 20.17 8.44 4.93
C ALA A 129 21.09 7.52 5.75
N PHE A 130 22.10 8.07 6.44
CA PHE A 130 22.93 7.31 7.37
C PHE A 130 22.10 6.74 8.54
N GLN A 131 21.33 7.59 9.21
CA GLN A 131 20.47 7.19 10.32
C GLN A 131 19.41 6.17 9.89
N ALA A 132 18.86 6.27 8.67
CA ALA A 132 17.95 5.28 8.12
C ALA A 132 18.60 3.90 7.93
N ARG A 133 19.85 3.84 7.46
CA ARG A 133 20.57 2.55 7.32
C ARG A 133 20.79 1.90 8.68
N GLU A 134 21.22 2.67 9.68
CA GLU A 134 21.43 2.16 11.04
C GLU A 134 20.12 1.75 11.70
N CYS A 135 19.05 2.53 11.52
CA CYS A 135 17.72 2.19 12.03
C CYS A 135 17.18 0.90 11.43
N ARG A 136 17.24 0.78 10.11
CA ARG A 136 16.83 -0.45 9.41
C ARG A 136 17.60 -1.67 9.91
N LYS A 137 18.92 -1.55 10.05
CA LYS A 137 19.77 -2.62 10.57
C LYS A 137 19.32 -3.06 11.97
N GLN A 138 19.08 -2.10 12.87
CA GLN A 138 18.61 -2.41 14.23
C GLN A 138 17.24 -3.12 14.22
N LEU A 139 16.31 -2.67 13.39
CA LEU A 139 14.99 -3.31 13.24
C LEU A 139 15.11 -4.75 12.72
N GLU A 140 15.92 -4.96 11.68
CA GLU A 140 16.13 -6.29 11.10
C GLU A 140 16.86 -7.25 12.07
N GLU A 141 17.78 -6.73 12.88
CA GLU A 141 18.56 -7.54 13.82
C GLU A 141 17.80 -7.92 15.10
N HIS A 142 16.79 -7.14 15.49
CA HIS A 142 16.04 -7.32 16.75
C HIS A 142 14.58 -7.68 16.49
N VAL A 143 13.83 -6.80 15.83
CA VAL A 143 12.37 -6.94 15.67
C VAL A 143 12.06 -8.06 14.68
N SER A 144 12.68 -8.07 13.50
CA SER A 144 12.40 -9.08 12.46
C SER A 144 12.84 -10.50 12.83
N LYS A 145 13.62 -10.69 13.89
CA LYS A 145 13.98 -12.03 14.40
C LYS A 145 12.95 -12.59 15.38
N THR A 146 12.26 -11.71 16.09
CA THR A 146 11.28 -12.07 17.12
C THR A 146 9.86 -12.09 16.55
N TRP A 147 9.58 -11.21 15.59
CA TRP A 147 8.26 -10.96 15.05
C TRP A 147 8.23 -11.18 13.54
N ASP A 148 7.12 -11.72 13.02
CA ASP A 148 6.89 -11.88 11.57
C ASP A 148 6.48 -10.54 10.93
N VAL A 149 7.42 -9.60 10.93
CA VAL A 149 7.28 -8.28 10.34
C VAL A 149 8.25 -8.08 9.19
N GLU A 150 7.90 -7.14 8.33
CA GLU A 150 8.72 -6.68 7.22
C GLU A 150 9.13 -5.23 7.47
N VAL A 151 10.42 -4.94 7.27
CA VAL A 151 10.97 -3.58 7.30
C VAL A 151 11.18 -3.15 5.84
N MET A 152 10.42 -2.16 5.41
CA MET A 152 10.45 -1.63 4.05
C MET A 152 11.14 -0.28 4.02
N ALA A 153 12.02 -0.08 3.03
CA ALA A 153 12.58 1.22 2.73
C ALA A 153 11.78 1.86 1.58
N GLY A 154 11.15 3.00 1.84
CA GLY A 154 10.48 3.79 0.83
C GLY A 154 11.22 5.10 0.52
N LYS A 155 10.53 6.03 -0.14
CA LYS A 155 11.10 7.31 -0.56
C LYS A 155 11.33 8.24 0.64
N ALA A 156 12.51 8.15 1.24
CA ALA A 156 12.91 8.86 2.45
C ALA A 156 12.07 8.52 3.69
N ASN A 157 11.71 7.24 3.81
CA ASN A 157 11.08 6.67 4.99
C ASN A 157 11.47 5.19 5.20
N LEU A 158 11.24 4.70 6.42
CA LEU A 158 11.22 3.28 6.75
C LEU A 158 9.83 2.95 7.27
N GLU A 159 9.23 1.85 6.81
CA GLU A 159 7.94 1.37 7.29
C GLU A 159 8.09 -0.04 7.86
N VAL A 160 7.47 -0.31 9.01
CA VAL A 160 7.34 -1.66 9.58
C VAL A 160 5.88 -2.06 9.63
N ARG A 161 5.60 -3.28 9.20
CA ARG A 161 4.26 -3.89 9.18
C ARG A 161 4.35 -5.42 9.31
N PRO A 162 3.25 -6.12 9.62
CA PRO A 162 3.21 -7.58 9.56
C PRO A 162 3.47 -8.10 8.14
N ARG A 163 4.29 -9.14 7.99
CA ARG A 163 4.71 -9.67 6.67
C ARG A 163 3.58 -10.32 5.89
N PHE A 164 2.69 -11.03 6.60
CA PHE A 164 1.60 -11.78 5.99
C PHE A 164 0.56 -10.88 5.30
N VAL A 165 0.53 -9.59 5.63
CA VAL A 165 -0.38 -8.61 5.05
C VAL A 165 0.35 -7.74 4.04
N ASN A 166 0.02 -7.95 2.76
CA ASN A 166 0.54 -7.14 1.67
C ASN A 166 -0.50 -7.05 0.53
N LYS A 167 -0.24 -6.19 -0.47
CA LYS A 167 -1.15 -6.00 -1.62
C LYS A 167 -1.40 -7.31 -2.39
N GLY A 168 -0.41 -8.19 -2.45
CA GLY A 168 -0.53 -9.51 -3.07
C GLY A 168 -1.45 -10.46 -2.30
N PHE A 169 -1.40 -10.45 -0.97
CA PHE A 169 -2.35 -11.18 -0.13
C PHE A 169 -3.79 -10.74 -0.41
N ILE A 170 -4.04 -9.44 -0.53
CA ILE A 170 -5.37 -8.89 -0.87
C ILE A 170 -5.79 -9.34 -2.26
N ALA A 171 -4.93 -9.16 -3.27
CA ALA A 171 -5.24 -9.62 -4.63
C ALA A 171 -5.54 -11.12 -4.67
N THR A 172 -4.77 -11.95 -3.95
CA THR A 172 -4.99 -13.40 -3.82
C THR A 172 -6.37 -13.67 -3.24
N ARG A 173 -6.68 -13.04 -2.10
CA ARG A 173 -7.94 -13.20 -1.38
C ARG A 173 -9.13 -12.80 -2.24
N LEU A 174 -9.03 -11.69 -2.97
CA LEU A 174 -10.08 -11.19 -3.85
C LEU A 174 -10.35 -12.14 -5.02
N VAL A 175 -9.30 -12.68 -5.65
CA VAL A 175 -9.44 -13.65 -6.75
C VAL A 175 -10.01 -14.97 -6.23
N GLN A 176 -9.54 -15.46 -5.09
CA GLN A 176 -10.03 -16.70 -4.47
C GLN A 176 -11.43 -16.61 -3.88
N ALA A 177 -11.93 -15.38 -3.60
CA ALA A 177 -13.30 -15.18 -3.14
C ALA A 177 -14.35 -15.51 -4.22
N TYR A 178 -13.94 -15.60 -5.49
CA TYR A 178 -14.83 -16.07 -6.55
C TYR A 178 -14.99 -17.59 -6.50
N GLU A 179 -16.25 -18.04 -6.44
CA GLU A 179 -16.61 -19.46 -6.49
C GLU A 179 -16.22 -20.09 -7.84
N ASP A 180 -16.06 -21.41 -7.86
CA ASP A 180 -15.86 -22.17 -9.09
C ASP A 180 -16.97 -21.85 -10.12
N GLY A 181 -16.55 -21.31 -11.27
CA GLY A 181 -17.44 -20.90 -12.37
C GLY A 181 -17.79 -19.41 -12.41
N LYS A 182 -17.38 -18.62 -11.40
CA LYS A 182 -17.50 -17.14 -11.40
C LYS A 182 -16.15 -16.42 -11.41
N VAL A 183 -15.08 -17.16 -11.69
CA VAL A 183 -13.73 -16.60 -11.81
C VAL A 183 -13.75 -15.48 -12.87
N PRO A 184 -13.17 -14.29 -12.60
CA PRO A 184 -13.17 -13.21 -13.57
C PRO A 184 -12.48 -13.63 -14.87
N GLU A 185 -13.10 -13.36 -16.01
CA GLU A 185 -12.49 -13.63 -17.32
C GLU A 185 -11.37 -12.62 -17.64
N PHE A 186 -11.52 -11.40 -17.11
CA PHE A 186 -10.58 -10.30 -17.29
C PHE A 186 -10.16 -9.70 -15.95
N ILE A 187 -8.85 -9.50 -15.77
CA ILE A 187 -8.31 -8.83 -14.59
C ILE A 187 -7.26 -7.81 -15.02
N LEU A 188 -7.49 -6.55 -14.63
CA LEU A 188 -6.55 -5.46 -14.80
C LEU A 188 -5.92 -5.11 -13.45
N CYS A 189 -4.60 -5.12 -13.39
CA CYS A 189 -3.83 -4.58 -12.26
C CYS A 189 -2.94 -3.42 -12.72
N SER A 190 -2.84 -2.37 -11.90
CA SER A 190 -1.95 -1.23 -12.16
C SER A 190 -1.32 -0.76 -10.85
N GLY A 191 -0.02 -0.51 -10.89
CA GLY A 191 0.83 -0.12 -9.77
C GLY A 191 2.17 0.43 -10.29
N ASP A 192 2.87 1.24 -9.49
CA ASP A 192 4.14 1.87 -9.85
C ASP A 192 5.33 1.42 -8.99
N ASP A 193 5.10 0.76 -7.86
CA ASP A 193 6.13 0.41 -6.88
C ASP A 193 6.31 -1.10 -6.72
N PHE A 194 7.43 -1.50 -6.11
CA PHE A 194 7.77 -2.89 -5.85
C PHE A 194 6.68 -3.63 -5.04
N THR A 195 5.96 -2.92 -4.17
CA THR A 195 4.86 -3.52 -3.40
C THR A 195 3.68 -3.98 -4.26
N ASP A 196 3.58 -3.47 -5.49
CA ASP A 196 2.51 -3.79 -6.45
C ASP A 196 2.78 -5.05 -7.25
N GLU A 197 4.04 -5.46 -7.39
CA GLU A 197 4.41 -6.73 -8.04
C GLU A 197 3.70 -7.92 -7.37
N GLY A 198 3.51 -7.81 -6.05
CA GLY A 198 2.74 -8.74 -5.24
C GLY A 198 1.33 -9.00 -5.76
N MET A 199 0.66 -7.98 -6.32
CA MET A 199 -0.71 -8.10 -6.85
C MET A 199 -0.79 -9.05 -8.04
N LEU A 200 0.34 -9.38 -8.69
CA LEU A 200 0.39 -10.21 -9.89
C LEU A 200 0.53 -11.72 -9.62
N PHE A 201 1.10 -12.11 -8.47
CA PHE A 201 1.34 -13.52 -8.14
C PHE A 201 0.10 -14.44 -8.20
N PRO A 202 -1.12 -14.01 -7.78
CA PRO A 202 -2.31 -14.86 -7.86
C PRO A 202 -2.63 -15.35 -9.28
N PHE A 203 -2.28 -14.55 -10.30
CA PHE A 203 -2.59 -14.86 -11.69
C PHE A 203 -1.64 -15.91 -12.26
N LEU A 204 -0.36 -15.85 -11.88
CA LEU A 204 0.64 -16.84 -12.28
C LEU A 204 0.29 -18.23 -11.70
N ALA A 205 -0.28 -18.23 -10.50
CA ALA A 205 -0.69 -19.44 -9.78
C ALA A 205 -2.02 -20.04 -10.25
N THR A 206 -2.85 -19.29 -11.00
CA THR A 206 -4.19 -19.73 -11.44
C THR A 206 -4.20 -20.05 -12.94
N PRO A 207 -4.15 -21.34 -13.36
CA PRO A 207 -3.96 -21.71 -14.77
C PRO A 207 -5.05 -21.19 -15.72
N LYS A 208 -6.30 -21.08 -15.24
CA LYS A 208 -7.44 -20.57 -16.03
C LYS A 208 -7.33 -19.08 -16.37
N LEU A 209 -6.56 -18.30 -15.61
CA LEU A 209 -6.40 -16.85 -15.76
C LEU A 209 -5.21 -16.46 -16.65
N ARG A 210 -4.47 -17.44 -17.20
CA ARG A 210 -3.23 -17.19 -17.96
C ARG A 210 -3.45 -16.62 -19.37
N HIS A 211 -4.65 -16.69 -19.93
CA HIS A 211 -4.89 -16.44 -21.36
C HIS A 211 -5.16 -14.99 -21.75
N GLU A 212 -5.52 -14.08 -20.82
CA GLU A 212 -5.89 -12.69 -21.14
C GLU A 212 -5.27 -11.67 -20.15
N LEU A 213 -3.98 -11.82 -19.85
CA LEU A 213 -3.22 -10.83 -19.08
C LEU A 213 -2.77 -9.69 -19.99
N LEU A 214 -3.49 -8.56 -19.98
CA LEU A 214 -2.99 -7.32 -20.58
C LEU A 214 -2.09 -6.59 -19.56
N LEU A 215 -0.79 -6.87 -19.63
CA LEU A 215 0.23 -6.12 -18.91
C LEU A 215 0.37 -4.73 -19.52
N THR A 216 -0.08 -3.70 -18.80
CA THR A 216 0.40 -2.34 -19.06
C THR A 216 1.37 -1.96 -17.94
N TYR A 217 2.66 -2.22 -18.18
CA TYR A 217 3.74 -1.69 -17.38
C TYR A 217 3.92 -0.21 -17.78
N LEU A 218 3.27 0.70 -17.06
CA LEU A 218 3.68 2.10 -17.12
C LEU A 218 4.88 2.27 -16.19
N ARG A 219 6.08 1.89 -16.65
CA ARG A 219 7.29 2.49 -16.08
C ARG A 219 7.18 3.98 -16.35
N TYR A 220 6.91 4.77 -15.33
CA TYR A 220 7.19 6.19 -15.37
C TYR A 220 8.71 6.31 -15.48
N VAL A 221 9.23 6.41 -16.72
CA VAL A 221 10.56 6.93 -16.95
C VAL A 221 10.48 8.38 -16.45
N PRO A 222 11.24 8.79 -15.42
CA PRO A 222 11.26 10.18 -15.03
C PRO A 222 11.69 10.95 -16.28
N CYS A 223 10.86 11.92 -16.68
CA CYS A 223 11.21 12.90 -17.67
C CYS A 223 12.52 13.53 -17.16
N LEU A 224 13.63 13.16 -17.80
CA LEU A 224 14.89 13.87 -17.69
C LEU A 224 14.59 15.28 -18.19
N GLU A 225 14.61 16.23 -17.25
CA GLU A 225 14.88 17.62 -17.58
C GLU A 225 16.28 17.68 -18.22
N GLU A 226 16.32 17.58 -19.55
CA GLU A 226 17.39 18.15 -20.37
C GLU A 226 16.74 18.76 -21.61
N ILE A 227 16.47 20.07 -21.54
CA ILE A 227 16.91 21.17 -22.43
C ILE A 227 16.42 22.49 -21.80
#